data_AF-A0A2W4P761-F1
#
_entry.id   AF-A0A2W4P761-F1
#
_cell.length_a   1.000
_cell.length_b   1.000
_cell.length_c   1.000
_cell.angle_alpha   90.00
_cell.angle_beta   90.00
_cell.angle_gamma   90.00
#
_symmetry.space_group_name_H-M   'P 1'
#
loop_
_entity.id
_entity.type
_entity.pdbx_description
1 polymer ?
#
loop_
_entity_poly.entity_id
_entity_poly.type
_entity_poly.pdbx_seq_one_letter_code
_entity_poly.pdbx_strand_id
1 'polypeptide(L)'
;MNEIISDVLMLLGTTFLLLAALGVVRMPDLFMRMQSASKASTLGIACVLLSLAFHFPGISVNIRVIAAITFFFLTAPITAHLLGRASYFVGVPVWKGTVIDELRGRYNPMTHDLSSDDKTASAARMPLD
;
A
#
# COMPACT_ATOMS: atom_id res chain seq x y z
N MET A 1 19.29 20.03 21.67
CA MET A 1 19.10 19.95 20.20
C MET A 1 18.34 18.68 19.81
N ASN A 2 18.71 17.51 20.35
CA ASN A 2 18.01 16.25 20.07
C ASN A 2 16.52 16.25 20.44
N GLU A 3 16.13 16.91 21.54
CA GLU A 3 14.71 17.01 21.92
C GLU A 3 13.86 17.69 20.84
N ILE A 4 14.31 18.84 20.33
CA ILE A 4 13.62 19.58 19.27
C ILE A 4 13.50 18.72 17.99
N ILE A 5 14.57 18.03 17.62
CA ILE A 5 14.57 17.14 16.45
C ILE A 5 13.57 15.99 16.66
N SER A 6 13.55 15.41 17.86
CA SER A 6 12.65 14.30 18.21
C SER A 6 11.19 14.75 18.19
N ASP A 7 10.88 15.90 18.77
CA ASP A 7 9.53 16.48 18.79
C ASP A 7 9.02 16.78 17.39
N VAL A 8 9.86 17.38 16.54
CA VAL A 8 9.51 17.68 15.14
C VAL A 8 9.28 16.39 14.35
N LEU A 9 10.15 15.39 14.49
CA LEU A 9 9.95 14.09 13.83
C LEU A 9 8.70 13.37 14.34
N MET A 10 8.40 13.47 15.64
CA MET A 10 7.22 12.86 16.24
C MET A 10 5.93 13.50 15.69
N LEU A 11 5.88 14.83 15.64
CA LEU A 11 4.75 15.58 15.10
C LEU A 11 4.56 15.29 13.61
N LEU A 12 5.63 15.32 12.82
CA LEU A 12 5.57 14.97 11.39
C LEU A 12 5.11 13.53 11.19
N GLY A 13 5.72 12.58 11.89
CA GLY A 13 5.39 11.16 11.78
C GLY A 13 3.93 10.86 12.15
N THR A 14 3.44 11.45 13.23
CA THR A 14 2.04 11.33 13.67
C THR A 14 1.08 11.97 12.67
N THR A 15 1.44 13.12 12.10
CA THR A 15 0.65 13.78 11.05
C THR A 15 0.55 12.90 9.80
N PHE A 16 1.65 12.27 9.37
CA PHE A 16 1.62 11.31 8.26
C PHE A 16 0.76 10.09 8.56
N LEU A 17 0.79 9.56 9.80
CA LEU A 17 -0.08 8.45 10.20
C LEU A 17 -1.56 8.84 10.21
N LEU A 18 -1.87 10.05 10.65
CA LEU A 18 -3.22 10.62 10.57
C LEU A 18 -3.66 10.74 9.11
N LEU A 19 -2.81 11.27 8.23
CA LEU A 19 -3.08 11.37 6.79
C LEU A 19 -3.25 9.99 6.14
N ALA A 20 -2.50 8.97 6.60
CA ALA A 20 -2.68 7.59 6.14
C ALA A 20 -4.08 7.08 6.51
N ALA A 21 -4.51 7.26 7.77
CA ALA A 21 -5.84 6.87 8.22
C ALA A 21 -6.95 7.63 7.48
N LEU A 22 -6.77 8.94 7.27
CA LEU A 22 -7.70 9.77 6.51
C LEU A 22 -7.77 9.33 5.04
N GLY A 23 -6.64 9.01 4.43
CA GLY A 23 -6.54 8.47 3.08
C GLY A 23 -7.30 7.14 2.93
N VAL A 24 -7.21 6.26 3.93
CA VAL A 24 -8.01 5.03 3.98
C VAL A 24 -9.50 5.35 4.07
N VAL A 25 -9.93 6.35 4.83
CA VAL A 25 -11.38 6.65 4.95
C VAL A 25 -11.94 7.39 3.74
N ARG A 26 -11.15 8.27 3.11
CA ARG A 26 -11.63 9.22 2.11
C ARG A 26 -11.56 8.70 0.67
N MET A 27 -10.63 7.79 0.36
CA MET A 27 -10.41 7.34 -1.01
C MET A 27 -11.52 6.40 -1.51
N PRO A 28 -11.97 6.55 -2.78
CA PRO A 28 -13.19 5.92 -3.28
C PRO A 28 -13.06 4.42 -3.61
N ASP A 29 -11.84 3.93 -3.81
CA ASP A 29 -11.54 2.57 -4.25
C ASP A 29 -10.40 1.97 -3.43
N LEU A 30 -10.43 0.66 -3.20
CA LEU A 30 -9.44 -0.11 -2.46
C LEU A 30 -8.02 0.13 -2.99
N PHE A 31 -7.80 0.13 -4.31
CA PHE A 31 -6.47 0.35 -4.88
C PHE A 31 -5.92 1.75 -4.55
N MET A 32 -6.79 2.77 -4.55
CA MET A 32 -6.42 4.13 -4.14
C MET A 32 -6.19 4.22 -2.63
N ARG A 33 -7.02 3.55 -1.82
CA ARG A 33 -6.86 3.45 -0.37
C ARG A 33 -5.51 2.81 -0.01
N MET A 34 -5.14 1.73 -0.68
CA MET A 34 -3.85 1.05 -0.49
C MET A 34 -2.67 1.95 -0.78
N GLN A 35 -2.65 2.63 -1.94
CA GLN A 35 -1.54 3.51 -2.27
C GLN A 35 -1.41 4.70 -1.31
N SER A 36 -2.54 5.31 -0.94
CA SER A 36 -2.55 6.41 0.01
C SER A 36 -2.06 5.96 1.39
N ALA A 37 -2.57 4.82 1.88
CA ALA A 37 -2.17 4.25 3.15
C ALA A 37 -0.69 3.89 3.17
N SER A 38 -0.21 3.09 2.22
CA SER A 38 1.16 2.57 2.21
C SER A 38 2.21 3.67 2.12
N LYS A 39 2.01 4.70 1.28
CA LYS A 39 2.98 5.80 1.14
C LYS A 39 3.03 6.64 2.42
N ALA A 40 1.87 7.03 2.95
CA ALA A 40 1.80 7.86 4.15
C ALA A 40 2.22 7.11 5.41
N SER A 41 1.84 5.83 5.57
CA SER A 41 2.18 5.03 6.75
C SER A 41 3.67 4.71 6.82
N THR A 42 4.31 4.43 5.68
CA THR A 42 5.75 4.11 5.64
C THR A 42 6.60 5.31 6.08
N LEU A 43 6.29 6.50 5.58
CA LEU A 43 6.95 7.74 6.02
C LEU A 43 6.63 8.05 7.49
N GLY A 44 5.37 7.89 7.90
CA GLY A 44 4.93 8.15 9.27
C GLY A 44 5.65 7.27 10.30
N ILE A 45 5.67 5.96 10.07
CA ILE A 45 6.35 4.98 10.94
C ILE A 45 7.86 5.24 10.96
N ALA A 46 8.49 5.52 9.81
CA ALA A 46 9.91 5.83 9.75
C ALA A 46 10.25 7.08 10.58
N CYS A 47 9.47 8.16 10.46
CA CYS A 47 9.66 9.37 11.26
C CYS A 47 9.46 9.14 12.76
N VAL A 48 8.42 8.41 13.17
CA VAL A 48 8.16 8.10 14.59
C VAL A 48 9.28 7.23 15.17
N LEU A 49 9.73 6.21 14.45
CA LEU A 49 10.81 5.33 14.92
C LEU A 49 12.16 6.07 14.96
N LEU A 50 12.43 6.97 14.02
CA LEU A 50 13.61 7.84 14.07
C LEU A 50 13.53 8.80 15.27
N SER A 51 12.37 9.41 15.54
CA SER A 51 12.16 10.25 16.74
C SER A 51 12.54 9.48 18.01
N LEU A 52 12.09 8.23 18.12
CA LEU A 52 12.41 7.35 19.25
C LEU A 52 13.92 7.15 19.44
N ALA A 53 14.68 6.97 18.34
CA ALA A 53 16.14 6.82 18.40
C ALA A 53 16.86 8.10 18.85
N PHE A 54 16.35 9.28 18.49
CA PHE A 54 16.92 10.56 18.91
C PHE A 54 16.58 10.93 20.36
N HIS A 55 15.38 10.56 20.83
CA HIS A 55 14.92 10.86 22.19
C HIS A 55 15.51 9.89 23.23
N PHE A 56 15.65 8.60 22.89
CA PHE A 56 16.30 7.61 23.75
C PHE A 56 17.64 7.14 23.16
N PRO A 57 18.72 7.92 23.32
CA PRO A 57 20.01 7.56 22.78
C PRO A 57 20.54 6.30 23.47
N GLY A 58 20.66 5.20 22.72
CA GLY A 58 21.22 3.96 23.23
C GLY A 58 21.39 2.93 22.12
N ILE A 59 22.50 2.18 22.15
CA ILE A 59 22.84 1.18 21.12
C ILE A 59 21.71 0.13 20.99
N SER A 60 21.15 -0.33 22.11
CA SER A 60 20.05 -1.30 22.11
C SER A 60 18.78 -0.75 21.44
N VAL A 61 18.44 0.52 21.69
CA VAL A 61 17.27 1.18 21.08
C VAL A 61 17.49 1.37 19.59
N ASN A 62 18.66 1.87 19.19
CA ASN A 62 18.98 2.16 17.80
C ASN A 62 18.95 0.89 16.93
N ILE A 63 19.48 -0.23 17.43
CA ILE A 63 19.43 -1.51 16.71
C ILE A 63 17.98 -1.96 16.51
N ARG A 64 17.13 -1.85 17.54
CA ARG A 64 15.70 -2.20 17.43
C ARG A 64 14.96 -1.29 16.46
N VAL A 65 15.24 0.01 16.49
CA VAL A 65 14.65 1.00 15.57
C VAL A 65 15.03 0.68 14.12
N ILE A 66 16.32 0.46 13.84
CA ILE A 66 16.79 0.12 12.49
C ILE A 66 16.15 -1.19 12.03
N ALA A 67 16.16 -2.22 12.89
CA ALA A 67 15.53 -3.50 12.57
C ALA A 67 14.02 -3.36 12.28
N ALA A 68 13.30 -2.55 13.07
CA ALA A 68 11.87 -2.28 12.86
C ALA A 68 11.60 -1.54 11.54
N ILE A 69 12.39 -0.52 11.21
CA ILE A 69 12.27 0.21 9.94
C ILE A 69 12.55 -0.74 8.77
N THR A 70 13.66 -1.49 8.81
CA THR A 70 14.00 -2.46 7.76
C THR A 70 12.90 -3.52 7.59
N PHE A 71 12.42 -4.08 8.69
CA PHE A 71 11.34 -5.06 8.66
C PHE A 71 10.07 -4.48 8.02
N PHE A 72 9.65 -3.28 8.44
CA PHE A 72 8.48 -2.62 7.89
C PHE A 72 8.63 -2.33 6.38
N PHE A 73 9.81 -1.88 5.95
CA PHE A 73 10.11 -1.64 4.53
C PHE A 73 10.10 -2.92 3.69
N LEU A 74 10.46 -4.07 4.26
CA LEU A 74 10.38 -5.35 3.55
C LEU A 74 8.94 -5.88 3.50
N THR A 75 8.20 -5.77 4.60
CA THR A 75 6.84 -6.32 4.69
C THR A 75 5.81 -5.46 3.95
N ALA A 76 5.94 -4.13 3.96
CA ALA A 76 4.94 -3.25 3.37
C ALA A 76 4.72 -3.47 1.84
N PRO A 77 5.77 -3.60 0.99
CA PRO A 77 5.59 -3.90 -0.43
C PRO A 77 5.00 -5.28 -0.68
N ILE A 78 5.40 -6.29 0.09
CA ILE A 78 4.89 -7.66 -0.03
C ILE A 78 3.39 -7.67 0.28
N THR A 79 2.98 -7.05 1.38
CA THR A 79 1.57 -6.90 1.76
C THR A 79 0.78 -6.14 0.69
N ALA A 80 1.32 -5.04 0.18
CA ALA A 80 0.66 -4.26 -0.87
C ALA A 80 0.49 -5.07 -2.17
N HIS A 81 1.50 -5.83 -2.57
CA HIS A 81 1.42 -6.66 -3.76
C HIS A 81 0.39 -7.79 -3.60
N LEU A 82 0.43 -8.52 -2.49
CA LEU A 82 -0.50 -9.61 -2.21
C LEU A 82 -1.94 -9.11 -2.09
N LEU A 83 -2.16 -8.00 -1.38
CA LEU A 83 -3.49 -7.42 -1.21
C LEU A 83 -4.04 -6.89 -2.54
N GLY A 84 -3.21 -6.29 -3.40
CA GLY A 84 -3.61 -5.82 -4.72
C GLY A 84 -4.01 -6.98 -5.64
N ARG A 85 -3.17 -8.03 -5.68
CA ARG A 85 -3.43 -9.24 -6.46
C ARG A 85 -4.70 -9.96 -5.99
N ALA A 86 -4.86 -10.14 -4.68
CA ALA A 86 -6.05 -10.76 -4.09
C ALA A 86 -7.32 -9.94 -4.39
N SER A 87 -7.26 -8.61 -4.21
CA SER A 87 -8.41 -7.73 -4.45
C SER A 87 -8.86 -7.76 -5.91
N TYR A 88 -7.90 -7.80 -6.85
CA TYR A 88 -8.23 -7.92 -8.27
C TYR A 88 -8.90 -9.25 -8.58
N PHE A 89 -8.34 -10.38 -8.12
CA PHE A 89 -8.91 -11.71 -8.40
C PHE A 89 -10.23 -12.00 -7.68
N VAL A 90 -10.46 -11.39 -6.52
CA VAL A 90 -11.76 -11.46 -5.82
C VAL A 90 -12.83 -10.59 -6.52
N GLY A 91 -12.43 -9.73 -7.47
CA GLY A 91 -13.36 -8.90 -8.23
C GLY A 91 -13.83 -7.66 -7.48
N VAL A 92 -12.97 -7.08 -6.62
CA VAL A 92 -13.28 -5.82 -5.94
C VAL A 92 -13.54 -4.73 -6.98
N PRO A 93 -14.64 -3.96 -6.86
CA PRO A 93 -14.99 -2.94 -7.85
C PRO A 93 -13.93 -1.84 -7.90
N VAL A 94 -13.37 -1.63 -9.09
CA VAL A 94 -12.42 -0.54 -9.37
C VAL A 94 -13.14 0.81 -9.45
N TRP A 95 -12.40 1.90 -9.24
CA TRP A 95 -12.92 3.26 -9.35
C TRP A 95 -13.56 3.52 -10.73
N LYS A 96 -14.71 4.21 -10.75
CA LYS A 96 -15.45 4.54 -11.99
C LYS A 96 -14.65 5.41 -12.97
N GLY A 97 -13.64 6.15 -12.48
CA GLY A 97 -12.76 6.99 -13.30
C GLY A 97 -11.58 6.26 -13.92
N THR A 98 -11.45 4.94 -13.72
CA THR A 98 -10.35 4.16 -14.27
C THR A 98 -10.48 4.05 -15.79
N VAL A 99 -9.53 4.64 -16.52
CA VAL A 99 -9.50 4.67 -18.00
C VAL A 99 -8.88 3.40 -18.58
N ILE A 100 -7.87 2.83 -17.91
CA ILE A 100 -7.08 1.70 -18.41
C ILE A 100 -7.11 0.57 -17.37
N ASP A 101 -7.53 -0.61 -17.81
CA ASP A 101 -7.42 -1.88 -17.08
C ASP A 101 -7.02 -2.97 -18.09
N GLU A 102 -5.72 -3.20 -18.23
CA GLU A 102 -5.16 -4.18 -19.18
C GLU A 102 -5.45 -5.62 -18.78
N LEU A 103 -5.76 -5.85 -17.51
CA LEU A 103 -5.98 -7.19 -16.97
C LEU A 103 -7.47 -7.61 -17.14
N ARG A 104 -8.34 -6.65 -17.45
CA ARG A 104 -9.79 -6.86 -17.58
C ARG A 104 -10.10 -7.88 -18.66
N GLY A 105 -10.76 -8.97 -18.27
CA GLY A 105 -11.17 -10.04 -19.19
C GLY A 105 -10.03 -10.91 -19.71
N ARG A 106 -8.79 -10.72 -19.22
CA ARG A 106 -7.62 -11.55 -19.56
C ARG A 106 -7.33 -12.66 -18.55
N TYR A 107 -7.98 -12.64 -17.39
CA TYR A 107 -7.87 -13.67 -16.37
C TYR A 107 -9.12 -14.55 -16.33
N ASN A 108 -8.93 -15.86 -16.48
CA ASN A 108 -10.01 -16.84 -16.32
C ASN A 108 -10.00 -17.40 -14.88
N PRO A 109 -11.02 -17.10 -14.05
CA PRO A 109 -11.06 -17.53 -12.65
C PRO A 109 -11.28 -19.05 -12.48
N MET A 110 -11.74 -19.77 -13.53
CA MET A 110 -11.96 -21.21 -13.46
C MET A 110 -10.70 -22.01 -13.81
N THR A 111 -9.90 -21.52 -14.76
CA THR A 111 -8.66 -22.19 -15.21
C THR A 111 -7.39 -21.59 -14.62
N HIS A 112 -7.49 -20.44 -13.93
CA HIS A 112 -6.36 -19.64 -13.45
C HIS A 112 -5.34 -19.29 -14.54
N ASP A 113 -5.79 -19.22 -15.79
CA ASP A 113 -4.96 -18.89 -16.94
C ASP A 113 -5.02 -17.38 -17.24
N LEU A 114 -3.88 -16.82 -17.64
CA LEU A 114 -3.72 -15.41 -17.99
C LEU A 114 -3.39 -15.31 -19.49
N SER A 115 -4.38 -14.97 -20.31
CA SER A 115 -4.18 -14.91 -21.76
C SER A 115 -3.44 -13.62 -22.16
N SER A 116 -2.32 -13.76 -22.87
CA SER A 116 -1.60 -12.62 -23.48
C SER A 116 -2.27 -12.12 -24.77
N ASP A 117 -3.11 -12.96 -25.39
CA ASP A 117 -3.74 -12.69 -26.67
C ASP A 117 -4.94 -11.75 -26.54
N ASP A 118 -4.99 -10.75 -27.41
CA ASP A 118 -6.10 -9.78 -27.49
C ASP A 118 -7.41 -10.41 -28.00
N LYS A 119 -7.35 -11.65 -28.49
CA LYS A 119 -8.48 -12.37 -29.10
C LYS A 119 -9.53 -12.82 -28.08
N THR A 120 -9.14 -13.13 -26.84
CA THR A 120 -10.06 -13.59 -25.77
C THR A 120 -11.03 -12.47 -25.36
N ALA A 121 -10.58 -11.21 -25.40
CA ALA A 121 -11.41 -10.02 -25.15
C ALA A 121 -12.49 -9.80 -26.24
N SER A 122 -12.29 -10.35 -27.44
CA SER A 122 -13.27 -10.37 -28.54
C SER A 122 -14.28 -11.53 -28.39
N ALA A 123 -13.82 -12.70 -27.95
CA ALA A 123 -14.68 -13.88 -27.74
C ALA A 123 -15.68 -13.71 -26.58
N ALA A 124 -15.30 -12.98 -25.52
CA ALA A 124 -16.19 -12.67 -24.39
C ALA A 124 -17.30 -11.64 -24.72
N ARG A 125 -17.31 -11.06 -25.95
CA ARG A 125 -18.37 -10.17 -26.44
C ARG A 125 -19.47 -10.90 -27.22
N MET A 126 -19.38 -12.22 -27.37
CA MET A 126 -20.44 -12.99 -27.99
C MET A 126 -21.65 -13.04 -27.02
N PRO A 127 -22.85 -12.59 -27.44
CA PRO A 127 -24.03 -12.66 -26.58
C PRO A 127 -24.33 -14.14 -26.29
N LEU A 128 -24.61 -14.43 -25.02
CA LEU A 128 -25.18 -15.72 -24.63
C LEU A 128 -26.63 -15.73 -25.12
N ASP A 129 -26.87 -16.46 -26.21
CA ASP A 129 -28.19 -16.94 -26.65
C ASP A 129 -28.85 -17.88 -25.63
#